data_AF-A0A947F5C6-F1
#
_entry.id   AF-A0A947F5C6-F1
#
_cell.length_a   1.000
_cell.length_b   1.000
_cell.length_c   1.000
_cell.angle_alpha   90.00
_cell.angle_beta   90.00
_cell.angle_gamma   90.00
#
_symmetry.space_group_name_H-M   'P 1'
#
loop_
_entity.id
_entity.type
_entity.pdbx_description
1 polymer ?
#
loop_
_entity_poly.entity_id
_entity_poly.type
_entity_poly.pdbx_seq_one_letter_code
_entity_poly.pdbx_strand_id
1 'polypeptide(L)' 'NERGAIDYNKPHLNPDSKSQDEWTTVFKKKDFSQFKCKEEWKNLSDKDLLDIYTYLHAHASDSPTPAKCK' A
#
# COMPACT_ATOMS: atom_id res chain seq x y z
N ASN A 1 -18.40 -12.63 0.98
CA ASN A 1 -17.96 -11.46 1.76
C ASN A 1 -18.23 -10.21 0.94
N GLU A 2 -18.85 -9.20 1.55
CA GLU A 2 -19.16 -7.92 0.89
C GLU A 2 -17.88 -7.12 0.61
N ARG A 3 -17.87 -6.41 -0.52
CA ARG A 3 -16.73 -5.62 -0.99
C ARG A 3 -16.39 -4.55 0.05
N GLY A 4 -15.21 -4.66 0.69
CA GLY A 4 -14.71 -3.67 1.65
C GLY A 4 -14.84 -4.06 3.13
N ALA A 5 -15.25 -5.28 3.47
CA ALA A 5 -15.21 -5.75 4.86
C ALA A 5 -13.76 -5.83 5.38
N ILE A 6 -13.47 -5.16 6.49
CA ILE A 6 -12.16 -5.19 7.18
C ILE A 6 -12.26 -6.07 8.44
N ASP A 7 -11.54 -7.19 8.46
CA ASP A 7 -11.51 -8.10 9.62
C ASP A 7 -10.57 -7.60 10.75
N TYR A 8 -9.77 -6.55 10.48
CA TYR A 8 -8.73 -6.05 11.39
C TYR A 8 -8.79 -4.52 11.55
N ASN A 9 -8.49 -4.04 12.77
CA ASN A 9 -8.38 -2.61 13.11
C ASN A 9 -7.37 -1.83 12.26
N LYS A 10 -6.44 -2.53 11.57
CA LYS A 10 -5.59 -1.95 10.53
C LYS A 10 -5.77 -2.74 9.23
N PRO A 11 -6.07 -2.08 8.10
CA PRO A 11 -6.08 -2.74 6.80
C PRO A 11 -4.71 -3.36 6.50
N HIS A 12 -4.70 -4.52 5.83
CA HIS A 12 -3.45 -5.14 5.37
C HIS A 12 -2.69 -4.24 4.37
N LEU A 13 -3.40 -3.34 3.68
CA LEU A 13 -2.85 -2.31 2.81
C LEU A 13 -2.97 -0.96 3.51
N ASN A 14 -1.88 -0.53 4.14
CA ASN A 14 -1.83 0.71 4.91
C ASN A 14 -0.46 1.39 4.71
N PRO A 15 -0.37 2.67 4.31
CA PRO A 15 0.91 3.32 4.03
C PRO A 15 1.96 3.18 5.13
N ASP A 16 1.55 3.30 6.40
CA ASP A 16 2.44 3.20 7.57
C ASP A 16 2.91 1.77 7.90
N SER A 17 2.48 0.76 7.13
CA SER A 17 2.83 -0.65 7.39
C SER A 17 4.22 -1.05 6.91
N LYS A 18 4.85 -0.24 6.05
CA LYS A 18 6.17 -0.50 5.45
C LYS A 18 6.93 0.81 5.20
N SER A 19 8.25 0.71 5.06
CA SER A 19 9.11 1.82 4.64
C SER A 19 9.01 2.13 3.14
N GLN A 20 9.54 3.27 2.72
CA GLN A 20 9.63 3.69 1.32
C GLN A 20 10.34 2.62 0.46
N ASP A 21 11.45 2.07 0.96
CA ASP A 21 12.23 1.03 0.28
C ASP A 21 11.49 -0.31 0.20
N GLU A 22 10.76 -0.68 1.25
CA GLU A 22 9.94 -1.89 1.27
C GLU A 22 8.77 -1.77 0.27
N TRP A 23 8.09 -0.62 0.23
CA TRP A 23 7.07 -0.34 -0.79
C TRP A 23 7.64 -0.39 -2.21
N THR A 24 8.81 0.22 -2.44
CA THR A 24 9.52 0.15 -3.72
C THR A 24 9.78 -1.29 -4.14
N THR A 25 10.22 -2.13 -3.20
CA THR A 25 10.49 -3.54 -3.47
C THR A 25 9.22 -4.31 -3.84
N VAL A 26 8.12 -4.08 -3.12
CA VAL A 26 6.83 -4.72 -3.40
C VAL A 26 6.32 -4.37 -4.80
N PHE A 27 6.32 -3.09 -5.17
CA PHE A 27 5.82 -2.63 -6.47
C PHE A 27 6.77 -2.97 -7.62
N LYS A 28 8.09 -3.03 -7.40
CA LYS A 28 9.05 -3.55 -8.39
C LYS A 28 8.87 -5.03 -8.66
N LYS A 29 8.62 -5.83 -7.63
CA LYS A 29 8.36 -7.28 -7.77
C LYS A 29 6.94 -7.59 -8.21
N LYS A 30 6.04 -6.59 -8.21
CA LYS A 30 4.58 -6.75 -8.38
C LYS A 30 4.01 -7.85 -7.45
N ASP A 31 4.57 -7.97 -6.24
CA ASP A 31 4.17 -8.99 -5.26
C ASP A 31 3.02 -8.50 -4.38
N PHE A 32 1.83 -8.47 -4.98
CA PHE A 32 0.58 -8.09 -4.31
C PHE A 32 -0.12 -9.26 -3.62
N SER A 33 0.52 -10.45 -3.57
CA SER A 33 -0.06 -11.66 -2.98
C SER A 33 -0.40 -11.48 -1.50
N GLN A 34 0.30 -10.59 -0.82
CA GLN A 34 0.13 -10.24 0.58
C GLN A 34 -1.11 -9.36 0.89
N PHE A 35 -1.70 -8.69 -0.11
CA PHE A 35 -2.79 -7.71 0.11
C PHE A 35 -4.20 -8.29 -0.07
N LYS A 36 -4.33 -9.60 -0.28
CA LYS A 36 -5.58 -10.26 -0.72
C LYS A 36 -6.07 -9.64 -2.06
N CYS A 37 -7.23 -10.06 -2.58
CA CYS A 37 -7.83 -9.48 -3.81
C CYS A 37 -6.92 -9.51 -5.06
N LYS A 38 -6.30 -10.67 -5.33
CA LYS A 38 -5.34 -10.84 -6.44
C LYS A 38 -5.94 -10.51 -7.81
N GLU A 39 -7.24 -10.72 -8.02
CA GLU A 39 -7.89 -10.45 -9.30
C GLU A 39 -8.02 -8.95 -9.56
N GLU A 40 -8.27 -8.18 -8.52
CA GLU A 40 -8.40 -6.74 -8.54
C GLU A 40 -7.05 -6.11 -8.86
N TRP A 41 -5.96 -6.56 -8.22
CA TRP A 41 -4.60 -6.12 -8.53
C TRP A 41 -4.17 -6.45 -9.97
N LYS A 42 -4.70 -7.53 -10.56
CA LYS A 42 -4.45 -7.88 -11.98
C LYS A 42 -5.23 -7.01 -12.96
N ASN A 43 -6.37 -6.47 -12.53
CA ASN A 43 -7.22 -5.61 -13.36
C ASN A 43 -6.80 -4.14 -13.35
N LEU A 44 -5.85 -3.76 -12.48
CA LEU A 44 -5.31 -2.41 -12.42
C LEU A 44 -4.38 -2.13 -13.60
N SER A 45 -4.50 -0.92 -14.16
CA SER A 45 -3.54 -0.44 -15.16
C SER A 45 -2.19 -0.10 -14.51
N ASP A 46 -1.13 0.00 -15.31
CA ASP A 46 0.18 0.44 -14.79
C ASP A 46 0.10 1.87 -14.20
N LYS A 47 -0.82 2.72 -14.70
CA LYS A 47 -1.10 4.03 -14.11
C LYS A 47 -1.69 3.90 -12.72
N ASP A 48 -2.68 3.03 -12.54
CA ASP A 48 -3.30 2.83 -11.21
C ASP A 48 -2.28 2.27 -10.22
N LEU A 49 -1.43 1.34 -10.66
CA LEU A 49 -0.34 0.82 -9.84
C LEU A 49 0.66 1.92 -9.45
N LEU A 50 0.99 2.83 -10.36
CA LEU A 50 1.86 3.97 -10.10
C LEU A 50 1.23 4.97 -9.11
N ASP A 51 -0.05 5.27 -9.28
CA ASP A 51 -0.78 6.20 -8.40
C ASP A 51 -0.86 5.62 -6.97
N ILE A 52 -1.17 4.33 -6.84
CA ILE A 52 -1.18 3.62 -5.54
C ILE A 52 0.22 3.61 -4.93
N TYR A 53 1.25 3.25 -5.71
CA TYR A 53 2.64 3.26 -5.25
C TYR A 53 3.06 4.63 -4.74
N THR A 54 2.75 5.69 -5.49
CA THR A 54 3.10 7.07 -5.15
C THR A 54 2.50 7.46 -3.80
N TYR A 55 1.23 7.14 -3.56
CA TYR A 55 0.58 7.39 -2.29
C TYR A 55 1.22 6.61 -1.14
N LEU A 56 1.44 5.30 -1.31
CA LEU A 56 2.04 4.45 -0.27
C LEU A 56 3.47 4.86 0.06
N HIS A 57 4.26 5.22 -0.95
CA HIS A 57 5.64 5.67 -0.80
C HIS A 57 5.73 7.07 -0.16
N ALA A 58 4.79 7.99 -0.47
CA ALA A 58 4.77 9.32 0.13
C ALA A 58 4.35 9.31 1.62
N HIS A 59 3.56 8.31 2.01
CA HIS A 59 3.03 8.15 3.37
C HIS A 59 3.57 6.90 4.08
N ALA A 60 4.72 6.40 3.64
CA ALA A 60 5.40 5.27 4.25
C ALA A 60 5.75 5.54 5.72
N SER A 61 6.07 4.49 6.49
CA SER A 61 6.38 4.61 7.92
C SER A 61 7.55 5.55 8.24
N ASP A 62 8.50 5.65 7.32
CA ASP A 62 9.72 6.46 7.37
C ASP A 62 9.61 7.75 6.55
N SER A 63 8.45 8.01 5.95
CA SER A 63 8.26 9.24 5.20
C SER A 63 8.33 10.45 6.15
N PRO A 64 8.84 11.59 5.68
CA PRO A 64 8.92 12.80 6.48
C PRO A 64 7.50 13.32 6.74
N THR A 65 6.88 12.80 7.78
CA THR A 65 5.65 13.38 8.32
C THR A 65 6.01 14.71 8.99
N PRO A 66 5.15 15.74 8.91
CA PRO A 66 5.31 16.91 9.75
C PRO A 66 5.50 16.41 11.18
N ALA A 67 6.60 16.82 11.83
CA ALA A 67 6.91 16.40 13.18
C ALA A 67 5.63 16.54 14.01
N LYS A 68 5.07 15.41 14.48
CA LYS A 68 3.96 15.46 15.42
C LYS A 68 4.46 16.33 16.57
N CYS A 69 3.86 17.51 16.75
CA CYS A 69 4.25 18.42 17.83
C CYS A 69 4.31 17.61 19.12
N LYS A 70 5.42 17.75 19.85
CA LYS A 70 5.62 17.16 21.18
C LYS A 70 4.63 17.75 22.18
#